data_AF-A0A2Z4N1P6-F1
#
_entry.id   AF-A0A2Z4N1P6-F1
#
_cell.length_a   1.000
_cell.length_b   1.000
_cell.length_c   1.000
_cell.angle_alpha   90.00
_cell.angle_beta   90.00
_cell.angle_gamma   90.00
#
_symmetry.space_group_name_H-M   'P 1'
#
loop_
_entity.id
_entity.type
_entity.pdbx_description
1 polymer ?
#
loop_
_entity_poly.entity_id
_entity_poly.type
_entity_poly.pdbx_seq_one_letter_code
_entity_poly.pdbx_strand_id
1 'polypeptide(L)'
;QDVKNVIIWGNHSSTQFPDASNAVAKIGGAEKPVPGAINDDEYLKSTFVATVQKRGAAVIAARKMSSALSAAKAASDHMKDWFLGTGDRWVSMGVVSDGSYGTPRDVVYSFPVTVSNG
;
A
#
# COMPACT_ATOMS: atom_id res chain seq x y z
N GLN A 1 -3.68 5.30 13.98
CA GLN A 1 -3.53 5.60 12.53
C GLN A 1 -2.28 6.45 12.38
N ASP A 2 -1.15 5.95 12.88
CA ASP A 2 0.05 6.77 13.03
C ASP A 2 0.96 6.67 11.82
N VAL A 3 0.56 5.96 10.77
CA VAL A 3 1.26 5.89 9.49
C VAL A 3 0.22 6.03 8.39
N LYS A 4 0.49 6.89 7.40
CA LYS A 4 -0.32 7.04 6.19
C LYS A 4 0.57 7.17 4.95
N ASN A 5 -0.05 7.11 3.78
CA ASN A 5 0.56 7.49 2.51
C ASN A 5 1.65 6.54 1.97
N VAL A 6 1.66 5.27 2.40
CA VAL A 6 2.41 4.19 1.74
C VAL A 6 1.72 3.82 0.43
N ILE A 7 2.50 3.44 -0.59
CA ILE A 7 1.99 3.13 -1.92
C ILE A 7 2.36 1.69 -2.27
N ILE A 8 1.42 0.94 -2.83
CA ILE A 8 1.68 -0.33 -3.51
C ILE A 8 1.54 -0.07 -5.00
N TRP A 9 2.63 -0.24 -5.74
CA TRP A 9 2.63 -0.11 -7.20
C TRP A 9 2.52 -1.48 -7.86
N GLY A 10 1.70 -1.55 -8.91
CA GLY A 10 1.65 -2.68 -9.82
C GLY A 10 0.67 -3.77 -9.46
N ASN A 11 1.10 -5.01 -9.64
CA ASN A 11 0.22 -6.19 -9.53
C ASN A 11 0.10 -6.65 -8.07
N HIS A 12 -1.04 -7.25 -7.69
CA HIS A 12 -1.18 -7.95 -6.41
C HIS A 12 -0.48 -9.31 -6.46
N SER A 13 0.84 -9.31 -6.46
CA SER A 13 1.69 -10.50 -6.58
C SER A 13 3.01 -10.33 -5.83
N SER A 14 3.93 -11.29 -5.99
CA SER A 14 5.31 -11.16 -5.51
C SER A 14 6.12 -10.07 -6.22
N THR A 15 5.62 -9.52 -7.33
CA THR A 15 6.26 -8.44 -8.09
C THR A 15 5.72 -7.05 -7.74
N GLN A 16 4.81 -6.95 -6.77
CA GLN A 16 4.33 -5.66 -6.26
C GLN A 16 5.51 -4.84 -5.72
N PHE A 17 5.45 -3.51 -5.82
CA PHE A 17 6.46 -2.62 -5.26
C PHE A 17 5.87 -1.79 -4.12
N PRO A 18 6.15 -2.16 -2.85
CA PRO A 18 5.81 -1.36 -1.68
C PRO A 18 6.77 -0.18 -1.55
N ASP A 19 6.21 1.01 -1.59
CA ASP A 19 6.94 2.28 -1.61
C ASP A 19 6.56 3.13 -0.39
N ALA A 20 7.56 3.36 0.46
CA ALA A 20 7.45 4.17 1.67
C ALA A 20 8.05 5.58 1.51
N SER A 21 8.52 5.96 0.30
CA SER A 21 9.20 7.23 0.05
C SER A 21 8.35 8.46 0.40
N ASN A 22 7.04 8.37 0.16
CA ASN A 22 6.07 9.43 0.46
C ASN A 22 5.26 9.18 1.76
N ALA A 23 5.58 8.11 2.49
CA ALA A 23 4.85 7.78 3.70
C ALA A 23 5.24 8.71 4.85
N VAL A 24 4.28 9.03 5.70
CA VAL A 24 4.48 9.83 6.91
C VAL A 24 3.99 9.07 8.13
N ALA A 25 4.69 9.27 9.25
CA ALA A 25 4.36 8.68 10.53
C ALA A 25 4.22 9.74 11.63
N LYS A 26 3.24 9.60 12.52
CA LYS A 26 3.06 10.44 13.70
C LYS A 26 3.94 9.92 14.84
N ILE A 27 5.01 10.63 15.15
CA ILE A 27 6.01 10.26 16.16
C ILE A 27 6.17 11.42 17.14
N GLY A 28 5.85 11.19 18.43
CA GLY A 28 5.92 12.24 19.45
C GLY A 28 4.94 13.40 19.20
N GLY A 29 3.79 13.12 18.60
CA GLY A 29 2.76 14.12 18.28
C GLY A 29 2.96 14.88 16.97
N ALA A 30 4.13 14.77 16.32
CA ALA A 30 4.44 15.41 15.04
C ALA A 30 4.47 14.41 13.88
N GLU A 31 4.06 14.83 12.68
CA GLU A 31 4.26 14.05 11.46
C GLU A 31 5.71 14.10 11.01
N LYS A 32 6.28 12.94 10.69
CA LYS A 32 7.65 12.78 10.19
C LYS A 32 7.66 11.89 8.95
N PRO A 33 8.47 12.20 7.92
CA PRO A 33 8.66 11.29 6.79
C PRO A 33 9.20 9.93 7.27
N VAL A 34 8.61 8.84 6.79
CA VAL A 34 9.04 7.48 7.14
C VAL A 34 10.52 7.23 6.78
N PRO A 35 11.04 7.65 5.61
CA PRO A 35 12.46 7.46 5.30
C PRO A 35 13.39 8.09 6.33
N GLY A 36 13.10 9.32 6.76
CA GLY A 36 13.88 10.00 7.79
C GLY A 36 13.68 9.44 9.20
N ALA A 37 12.50 8.88 9.49
CA ALA A 37 12.22 8.26 10.80
C ALA A 37 12.88 6.89 10.96
N ILE A 38 12.92 6.10 9.89
CA ILE A 38 13.60 4.80 9.85
C ILE A 38 15.11 4.97 9.71
N ASN A 39 15.55 5.97 8.93
CA ASN A 39 16.95 6.30 8.69
C ASN A 39 17.79 5.09 8.24
N ASP A 40 17.17 4.22 7.44
CA ASP A 40 17.78 3.00 6.88
C ASP A 40 17.22 2.75 5.48
N ASP A 41 17.88 3.34 4.49
CA ASP A 41 17.52 3.21 3.08
C ASP A 41 17.67 1.78 2.56
N GLU A 42 18.65 1.03 3.06
CA GLU A 42 18.90 -0.34 2.64
C GLU A 42 17.76 -1.24 3.10
N TYR A 43 17.32 -1.09 4.35
CA TYR A 43 16.15 -1.78 4.88
C TYR A 43 14.90 -1.47 4.04
N LEU A 44 14.64 -0.20 3.73
CA LEU A 44 13.46 0.21 2.95
C LEU A 44 13.47 -0.31 1.52
N LYS A 45 14.65 -0.41 0.88
CA LYS A 45 14.78 -0.91 -0.50
C LYS A 45 14.86 -2.43 -0.60
N SER A 46 15.21 -3.14 0.48
CA SER A 46 15.43 -4.59 0.47
C SER A 46 14.45 -5.33 1.37
N THR A 47 14.70 -5.34 2.67
CA THR A 47 14.02 -6.18 3.64
C THR A 47 12.54 -5.81 3.73
N PHE A 48 12.22 -4.52 3.79
CA PHE A 48 10.84 -4.04 3.77
C PHE A 48 10.06 -4.55 2.55
N VAL A 49 10.61 -4.34 1.34
CA VAL A 49 10.00 -4.77 0.07
C VAL A 49 9.78 -6.29 0.07
N ALA A 50 10.83 -7.06 0.41
CA ALA A 50 10.79 -8.51 0.41
C ALA A 50 9.80 -9.08 1.45
N THR A 51 9.74 -8.47 2.64
CA THR A 51 8.81 -8.88 3.70
C THR A 51 7.36 -8.69 3.26
N VAL A 52 7.03 -7.57 2.62
CA VAL A 52 5.66 -7.30 2.13
C VAL A 52 5.29 -8.24 0.98
N GLN A 53 6.17 -8.40 -0.02
CA GLN A 53 5.94 -9.31 -1.16
C GLN A 53 5.69 -10.77 -0.71
N LYS A 54 6.38 -11.22 0.34
CA LYS A 54 6.30 -12.62 0.82
C LYS A 54 5.27 -12.82 1.95
N ARG A 55 4.53 -11.77 2.34
CA ARG A 55 3.64 -11.83 3.52
C ARG A 55 2.55 -12.90 3.40
N GLY A 56 1.95 -13.06 2.21
CA GLY A 56 0.91 -14.07 1.98
C GLY A 56 1.41 -15.49 2.24
N ALA A 57 2.59 -15.83 1.71
CA ALA A 57 3.24 -17.11 1.94
C ALA A 57 3.58 -17.34 3.41
N ALA A 58 4.07 -16.31 4.12
CA ALA A 58 4.36 -16.38 5.54
C ALA A 58 3.09 -16.66 6.38
N VAL A 59 1.95 -16.06 6.03
CA VAL A 59 0.68 -16.32 6.70
C VAL A 59 0.21 -17.76 6.46
N ILE A 60 0.31 -18.25 5.22
CA ILE A 60 -0.04 -19.64 4.88
C ILE A 60 0.85 -20.62 5.66
N ALA A 61 2.15 -20.38 5.72
CA ALA A 61 3.09 -21.23 6.46
C ALA A 61 2.75 -21.27 7.96
N ALA A 62 2.40 -20.12 8.55
CA ALA A 62 2.09 -20.02 9.97
C ALA A 62 0.72 -20.62 10.34
N ARG A 63 -0.30 -20.40 9.50
CA ARG A 63 -1.70 -20.74 9.82
C ARG A 63 -2.21 -22.01 9.12
N LYS A 64 -1.45 -22.54 8.15
CA LYS A 64 -1.89 -23.57 7.18
C LYS A 64 -3.17 -23.19 6.41
N MET A 65 -3.54 -21.92 6.46
CA MET A 65 -4.75 -21.36 5.86
C MET A 65 -4.42 -19.99 5.28
N SER A 66 -5.18 -19.58 4.26
CA SER A 66 -5.03 -18.26 3.64
C SER A 66 -5.36 -17.12 4.60
N SER A 67 -4.96 -15.91 4.22
CA SER A 67 -5.15 -14.68 5.00
C SER A 67 -6.59 -14.13 4.93
N ALA A 68 -7.60 -14.99 5.17
CA ALA A 68 -9.01 -14.70 4.92
C ALA A 68 -9.53 -13.45 5.66
N LEU A 69 -9.29 -13.32 6.97
CA LEU A 69 -9.79 -12.20 7.77
C LEU A 69 -9.17 -10.86 7.36
N SER A 70 -7.85 -10.83 7.14
CA SER A 70 -7.17 -9.59 6.72
C SER A 70 -7.53 -9.22 5.28
N ALA A 71 -7.77 -10.20 4.40
CA ALA A 71 -8.26 -9.94 3.05
C ALA A 71 -9.68 -9.36 3.06
N ALA A 72 -10.59 -9.94 3.86
CA ALA A 72 -11.95 -9.41 4.02
C ALA A 72 -11.93 -7.97 4.56
N LYS A 73 -11.08 -7.69 5.56
CA LYS A 73 -10.92 -6.33 6.09
C LYS A 73 -10.39 -5.35 5.04
N ALA A 74 -9.37 -5.75 4.27
CA ALA A 74 -8.81 -4.92 3.20
C ALA A 74 -9.85 -4.62 2.10
N ALA A 75 -10.68 -5.60 1.73
CA ALA A 75 -11.78 -5.39 0.80
C ALA A 75 -12.82 -4.40 1.35
N SER A 76 -13.22 -4.56 2.63
CA SER A 76 -14.14 -3.62 3.27
C SER A 76 -13.57 -2.20 3.34
N ASP A 77 -12.28 -2.05 3.66
CA ASP A 77 -11.61 -0.74 3.70
C ASP A 77 -11.52 -0.11 2.31
N HIS A 78 -11.19 -0.90 1.30
CA HIS A 78 -11.15 -0.45 -0.09
C HIS A 78 -12.51 0.11 -0.53
N MET A 79 -13.60 -0.63 -0.28
CA MET A 79 -14.93 -0.15 -0.63
C MET A 79 -15.34 1.06 0.20
N LYS A 80 -14.99 1.10 1.49
CA LYS A 80 -15.27 2.24 2.35
C LYS A 80 -14.58 3.51 1.84
N ASP A 81 -13.31 3.41 1.49
CA ASP A 81 -12.52 4.54 1.00
C ASP A 81 -13.00 5.00 -0.38
N TRP A 82 -13.47 4.08 -1.22
CA TRP A 82 -14.10 4.43 -2.49
C TRP A 82 -15.41 5.21 -2.26
N PHE A 83 -16.35 4.66 -1.49
CA PHE A 83 -17.66 5.28 -1.32
C PHE A 83 -17.66 6.54 -0.43
N LEU A 84 -16.80 6.58 0.58
CA LEU A 84 -16.79 7.68 1.58
C LEU A 84 -15.65 8.67 1.37
N GLY A 85 -14.75 8.38 0.44
CA GLY A 85 -13.57 9.19 0.16
C GLY A 85 -12.40 8.95 1.11
N THR A 86 -11.23 9.42 0.70
CA THR A 86 -9.96 9.17 1.42
C THR A 86 -9.54 10.30 2.35
N GLY A 87 -10.17 11.48 2.27
CA GLY A 87 -9.79 12.64 3.08
C GLY A 87 -8.45 13.24 2.63
N ASP A 88 -7.53 13.49 3.58
CA ASP A 88 -6.22 14.09 3.34
C ASP A 88 -5.11 13.07 2.97
N ARG A 89 -5.46 11.78 2.84
CA ARG A 89 -4.54 10.68 2.52
C ARG A 89 -4.84 10.07 1.15
N TRP A 90 -3.86 9.37 0.60
CA TRP A 90 -4.05 8.46 -0.52
C TRP A 90 -4.03 7.00 -0.09
N VAL A 91 -4.60 6.15 -0.94
CA VAL A 91 -4.60 4.69 -0.82
C VAL A 91 -4.15 4.04 -2.10
N SER A 92 -3.80 2.75 -2.03
CA SER A 92 -3.47 1.96 -3.20
C SER A 92 -4.71 1.24 -3.73
N MET A 93 -5.09 1.52 -4.97
CA MET A 93 -6.21 0.86 -5.65
C MET A 93 -5.76 0.36 -7.02
N GLY A 94 -6.13 -0.89 -7.35
CA GLY A 94 -6.01 -1.40 -8.71
C GLY A 94 -7.07 -0.76 -9.59
N VAL A 95 -6.64 0.15 -10.47
CA VAL A 95 -7.52 0.86 -11.40
C VAL A 95 -7.00 0.71 -12.82
N VAL A 96 -7.87 0.97 -13.80
CA VAL A 96 -7.48 0.93 -15.21
C VAL A 96 -6.51 2.09 -15.47
N SER A 97 -5.30 1.76 -15.91
CA SER A 97 -4.29 2.77 -16.20
C SER A 97 -4.71 3.67 -17.36
N ASP A 98 -4.51 4.97 -17.16
CA ASP A 98 -4.64 6.03 -18.15
C ASP A 98 -3.29 6.47 -18.74
N GLY A 99 -2.22 5.70 -18.50
CA GLY A 99 -0.85 6.06 -18.92
C GLY A 99 -0.04 6.81 -17.87
N SER A 100 -0.63 7.14 -16.72
CA SER A 100 0.06 7.80 -15.60
C SER A 100 1.32 7.03 -15.19
N TYR A 101 2.35 7.78 -14.77
CA TYR A 101 3.65 7.24 -14.37
C TYR A 101 4.34 6.36 -15.43
N GLY A 102 4.01 6.54 -16.71
CA GLY A 102 4.58 5.75 -17.82
C GLY A 102 4.09 4.31 -17.87
N THR A 103 2.99 3.99 -17.18
CA THR A 103 2.39 2.65 -17.21
C THR A 103 1.66 2.40 -18.53
N PRO A 104 1.55 1.14 -19.01
CA PRO A 104 0.72 0.82 -20.17
C PRO A 104 -0.75 1.15 -19.91
N ARG A 105 -1.39 1.83 -20.86
CA ARG A 105 -2.84 2.12 -20.81
C ARG A 105 -3.65 0.83 -20.81
N ASP A 106 -4.86 0.91 -20.25
CA ASP A 106 -5.87 -0.15 -20.29
C ASP A 106 -5.49 -1.44 -19.53
N VAL A 107 -4.47 -1.37 -18.67
CA VAL A 107 -4.08 -2.45 -17.74
C VAL A 107 -4.55 -2.08 -16.33
N VAL A 108 -5.12 -3.04 -15.60
CA VAL A 108 -5.39 -2.86 -14.16
C VAL A 108 -4.06 -2.88 -13.42
N TYR A 109 -3.71 -1.74 -12.82
CA TYR A 109 -2.45 -1.53 -12.12
C TYR A 109 -2.73 -0.75 -10.84
N SER A 110 -2.00 -1.07 -9.75
CA SER A 110 -2.17 -0.37 -8.47
C SER A 110 -1.46 0.99 -8.49
N PHE A 111 -2.23 2.04 -8.18
CA PHE A 111 -1.74 3.43 -8.10
C PHE A 111 -2.06 4.06 -6.74
N PRO A 112 -1.32 5.09 -6.32
CA PRO A 112 -1.78 5.98 -5.26
C PRO A 112 -2.96 6.81 -5.79
N VAL A 113 -4.10 6.73 -5.12
CA VAL A 113 -5.29 7.49 -5.48
C VAL A 113 -5.90 8.18 -4.26
N THR A 114 -6.49 9.34 -4.50
CA THR A 114 -7.45 9.97 -3.59
C THR A 114 -8.84 9.79 -4.17
N VAL A 115 -9.83 9.51 -3.33
CA VAL A 115 -11.22 9.35 -3.77
C VAL A 115 -12.09 10.42 -3.13
N SER A 116 -12.97 11.01 -3.94
CA SER A 116 -13.97 11.98 -3.52
C SER A 116 -15.23 11.82 -4.37
N ASN A 117 -16.40 11.84 -3.73
CA ASN A 117 -17.72 11.75 -4.38
C ASN A 117 -18.05 10.40 -5.06
N GLY A 118 -17.51 9.29 -4.55
CA GLY A 118 -17.71 7.95 -5.12
C GLY A 118 -16.94 7.73 -6.42
#